data_AF-A0A4Q3RG75-F1
#
_entry.id   AF-A0A4Q3RG75-F1
#
_cell.length_a   1.000
_cell.length_b   1.000
_cell.length_c   1.000
_cell.angle_alpha   90.00
_cell.angle_beta   90.00
_cell.angle_gamma   90.00
#
_symmetry.space_group_name_H-M   'P 1'
#
loop_
_entity.id
_entity.type
_entity.pdbx_description
1 polymer ?
#
loop_
_entity_poly.entity_id
_entity_poly.type
_entity_poly.pdbx_seq_one_letter_code
_entity_poly.pdbx_strand_id
1 'polypeptide(L)'
;MYSGSGFSDWEIGDITVIIHKGVYHLFHLIIPNHDYIAHAVSRDGISWKRVNNALFVGHPGEWDDDMLWTMHVCEVNGKFEMYYTGLQRKDRGVIS
;
A
#
# COMPACT_ATOMS: atom_id res chain seq x y z
N MET A 1 13.64 2.77 -15.40
CA MET A 1 13.06 1.50 -15.88
C MET A 1 13.67 0.41 -15.02
N TYR A 2 12.99 0.03 -13.94
CA TYR A 2 13.49 -1.01 -13.04
C TYR A 2 13.44 -2.34 -13.78
N SER A 3 14.59 -2.92 -14.09
CA SER A 3 14.69 -4.27 -14.61
C SER A 3 14.48 -5.24 -13.45
N GLY A 4 13.21 -5.59 -13.19
CA GLY A 4 12.84 -6.63 -12.24
C GLY A 4 13.34 -7.98 -12.75
N SER A 5 14.41 -8.49 -12.15
CA SER A 5 14.78 -9.91 -12.26
C SER A 5 14.82 -10.50 -10.86
N GLY A 6 13.66 -10.56 -10.22
CA GLY A 6 13.45 -11.19 -8.92
C GLY A 6 12.27 -12.15 -8.97
N PHE A 7 12.51 -13.39 -9.43
CA PHE A 7 11.79 -14.67 -9.19
C PHE A 7 10.26 -14.77 -8.89
N SER A 8 9.43 -13.73 -9.00
CA SER A 8 7.97 -13.83 -8.83
C SER A 8 7.19 -12.88 -9.74
N ASP A 9 5.97 -13.30 -10.13
CA ASP A 9 5.04 -12.50 -10.94
C ASP A 9 4.54 -11.22 -10.24
N TRP A 10 4.89 -11.05 -8.97
CA TRP A 10 4.52 -9.91 -8.14
C TRP A 10 5.68 -9.56 -7.20
N GLU A 11 5.88 -8.28 -6.97
CA GLU A 11 6.92 -7.74 -6.08
C GLU A 11 6.27 -6.89 -4.97
N ILE A 12 6.98 -6.74 -3.86
CA ILE A 12 6.61 -5.84 -2.77
C ILE A 12 7.37 -4.54 -2.96
N GLY A 13 6.63 -3.45 -3.15
CA GLY A 13 7.18 -2.09 -3.13
C GLY A 13 7.11 -1.48 -1.73
N ASP A 14 7.36 -0.16 -1.65
CA ASP A 14 7.30 0.68 -0.45
C ASP A 14 6.49 0.11 0.72
N ILE A 15 7.09 0.14 1.91
CA ILE A 15 6.49 -0.43 3.11
C ILE A 15 6.35 0.61 4.22
N THR A 16 5.38 0.37 5.10
CA THR A 16 5.31 0.95 6.43
C THR A 16 5.01 -0.14 7.45
N VAL A 17 5.68 -0.09 8.60
CA VAL A 17 5.38 -0.95 9.75
C VAL A 17 5.05 -0.10 10.97
N ILE A 18 3.94 -0.41 11.63
CA ILE A 18 3.58 0.15 12.93
C ILE A 18 3.39 -0.99 13.95
N ILE A 19 3.57 -0.66 15.23
CA ILE A 19 3.27 -1.58 16.33
C ILE A 19 2.05 -1.07 17.06
N HIS A 20 0.99 -1.89 17.12
CA HIS A 20 -0.21 -1.59 17.88
C HIS A 20 -0.56 -2.76 18.80
N LYS A 21 -0.68 -2.49 20.11
CA LYS A 21 -1.02 -3.50 21.13
C LYS A 21 -0.14 -4.76 21.06
N GLY A 22 1.17 -4.58 20.82
CA GLY A 22 2.13 -5.67 20.74
C GLY A 22 2.05 -6.52 19.47
N VAL A 23 1.32 -6.07 18.44
CA VAL A 23 1.25 -6.70 17.13
C VAL A 23 1.90 -5.77 16.11
N TYR A 24 2.73 -6.32 15.23
CA TYR A 24 3.28 -5.62 14.08
C TYR A 24 2.25 -5.61 12.96
N HIS A 25 2.02 -4.44 12.36
CA HIS A 25 1.17 -4.26 11.19
C HIS A 25 2.05 -3.75 10.05
N LEU A 26 2.20 -4.56 9.00
CA LEU A 26 2.93 -4.23 7.78
C LEU A 26 1.93 -3.84 6.70
N PHE A 27 2.13 -2.66 6.13
CA PHE A 27 1.42 -2.16 4.96
C PHE A 27 2.41 -2.06 3.81
N HIS A 28 2.00 -2.47 2.60
CA HIS A 28 2.92 -2.45 1.47
C HIS A 28 2.23 -2.33 0.11
N LEU A 29 2.99 -1.82 -0.87
CA LEU A 29 2.59 -1.82 -2.27
C LEU A 29 2.68 -3.22 -2.87
N ILE A 30 1.82 -3.48 -3.85
CA ILE A 30 1.90 -4.65 -4.72
C ILE A 30 2.22 -4.17 -6.13
N ILE A 31 3.36 -4.61 -6.64
CA ILE A 31 3.84 -4.33 -7.99
C ILE A 31 3.57 -5.58 -8.84
N PRO A 32 3.13 -5.45 -10.11
CA PRO A 32 3.04 -4.21 -10.90
C PRO A 32 1.68 -3.52 -10.87
N ASN A 33 0.68 -4.06 -10.16
CA ASN A 33 -0.70 -3.59 -10.34
C ASN A 33 -1.03 -2.28 -9.62
N HIS A 34 -0.45 -1.99 -8.46
CA HIS A 34 -0.75 -0.77 -7.68
C HIS A 34 -2.23 -0.56 -7.31
N ASP A 35 -3.08 -1.58 -7.45
CA ASP A 35 -4.54 -1.48 -7.25
C ASP A 35 -4.96 -1.38 -5.77
N TYR A 36 -4.09 -1.78 -4.84
CA TYR A 36 -4.40 -1.80 -3.42
C TYR A 36 -3.14 -1.78 -2.54
N ILE A 37 -3.32 -1.33 -1.30
CA ILE A 37 -2.34 -1.44 -0.23
C ILE A 37 -2.60 -2.72 0.56
N ALA A 38 -1.65 -3.64 0.52
CA ALA A 38 -1.74 -4.90 1.24
C ALA A 38 -1.49 -4.69 2.73
N HIS A 39 -2.07 -5.54 3.58
CA HIS A 39 -1.84 -5.53 5.03
C HIS A 39 -1.56 -6.94 5.55
N ALA A 40 -0.51 -7.06 6.34
CA ALA A 40 -0.14 -8.26 7.05
C ALA A 40 0.15 -7.96 8.52
N VAL A 41 -0.03 -8.96 9.38
CA VAL A 41 0.25 -8.87 10.82
C VAL A 41 1.26 -9.91 11.27
N SER A 42 2.03 -9.58 12.29
CA SER A 42 3.00 -10.47 12.92
C SER A 42 3.11 -10.21 14.42
N ARG A 43 3.51 -11.23 15.19
CA ARG A 43 3.85 -11.10 16.62
C ARG A 43 5.35 -11.10 16.88
N ASP A 44 6.14 -11.60 15.93
CA ASP A 44 7.60 -11.79 16.05
C ASP A 44 8.39 -10.93 15.04
N GLY A 45 7.71 -10.24 14.11
CA GLY A 45 8.31 -9.48 13.03
C GLY A 45 8.94 -10.33 11.92
N ILE A 46 8.85 -11.66 12.02
CA ILE A 46 9.50 -12.62 11.11
C ILE A 46 8.45 -13.42 10.34
N SER A 47 7.44 -13.93 11.05
CA SER A 47 6.34 -14.71 10.52
C SER A 47 5.13 -13.82 10.30
N TRP A 48 4.70 -13.67 9.05
CA TRP A 48 3.63 -12.74 8.67
C TRP A 48 2.39 -13.46 8.19
N LYS A 49 1.23 -13.02 8.67
CA LYS A 49 -0.09 -13.47 8.20
C LYS A 49 -0.77 -12.34 7.46
N ARG A 50 -1.12 -12.58 6.19
CA ARG A 50 -1.93 -11.65 5.42
C ARG A 50 -3.34 -11.53 6.01
N VAL A 51 -3.85 -10.30 6.06
CA VAL A 51 -5.22 -9.98 6.47
C VAL A 51 -5.92 -9.20 5.36
N ASN A 52 -7.06 -8.57 5.65
CA ASN A 52 -7.77 -7.75 4.67
C ASN A 52 -6.85 -6.64 4.14
N ASN A 53 -6.91 -6.36 2.85
CA ASN A 53 -6.19 -5.22 2.27
C ASN A 53 -6.64 -3.93 2.97
N ALA A 54 -5.71 -2.99 3.13
CA ALA A 54 -5.95 -1.76 3.88
C ALA A 54 -6.74 -0.73 3.06
N LEU A 55 -6.43 -0.62 1.77
CA LEU A 55 -7.00 0.37 0.87
C LEU A 55 -7.00 -0.19 -0.55
N PHE A 56 -8.01 0.16 -1.34
CA PHE A 56 -8.09 -0.11 -2.78
C PHE A 56 -8.15 1.22 -3.51
N VAL A 57 -7.80 1.23 -4.79
CA VAL A 57 -8.08 2.36 -5.69
C VAL A 57 -9.56 2.74 -5.64
N GLY A 58 -9.82 4.02 -5.91
CA GLY A 58 -11.16 4.55 -6.01
C GLY A 58 -11.99 3.90 -7.13
N HIS A 59 -13.29 4.14 -7.08
CA HIS A 59 -14.18 3.79 -8.18
C HIS A 59 -13.84 4.59 -9.45
N PRO A 60 -14.16 4.08 -10.65
CA PRO A 60 -13.89 4.81 -11.90
C PRO A 60 -14.42 6.26 -11.87
N GLY A 61 -13.54 7.22 -12.13
CA GLY A 61 -13.82 8.66 -12.08
C GLY A 61 -13.44 9.35 -10.76
N GLU A 62 -13.14 8.61 -9.70
CA GLU A 62 -12.55 9.17 -8.48
C GLU A 62 -11.09 9.62 -8.72
N TRP A 63 -10.53 10.38 -7.79
CA TRP A 63 -9.24 11.05 -7.96
C TRP A 63 -8.03 10.10 -7.93
N ASP A 64 -8.21 8.89 -7.41
CA ASP A 64 -7.21 7.83 -7.24
C ASP A 64 -7.64 6.52 -7.92
N ASP A 65 -8.41 6.62 -9.01
CA ASP A 65 -9.01 5.49 -9.71
C ASP A 65 -8.04 4.71 -10.64
N ASP A 66 -6.75 5.06 -10.64
CA ASP A 66 -5.71 4.40 -11.45
C ASP A 66 -4.77 3.56 -10.60
N MET A 67 -3.97 4.20 -9.74
CA MET A 67 -2.88 3.55 -9.01
C MET A 67 -2.64 4.21 -7.66
N LEU A 68 -2.26 3.38 -6.68
CA LEU A 68 -1.77 3.81 -5.38
C LEU A 68 -0.25 3.66 -5.28
N TRP A 69 0.40 4.65 -4.67
CA TRP A 69 1.84 4.73 -4.49
C TRP A 69 2.21 4.98 -3.02
N THR A 70 3.48 5.29 -2.78
CA THR A 70 4.15 5.42 -1.47
C THR A 70 3.19 5.87 -0.38
N MET A 71 3.05 5.03 0.65
CA MET A 71 2.15 5.25 1.76
C MET A 71 2.92 5.41 3.08
N HIS A 72 2.30 6.09 4.03
CA HIS A 72 2.74 6.17 5.41
C HIS A 72 1.52 6.08 6.34
N VAL A 73 1.64 5.27 7.40
CA VAL A 73 0.59 5.08 8.40
C VAL A 73 1.07 5.61 9.73
N CYS A 74 0.28 6.48 10.36
CA CYS A 74 0.55 7.00 11.70
C CYS A 74 -0.71 6.96 12.58
N GLU A 75 -0.48 6.97 13.88
CA GLU A 75 -1.55 7.13 14.87
C GLU A 75 -1.71 8.60 15.22
N VAL A 76 -2.91 9.14 15.02
CA VAL A 76 -3.26 10.53 15.29
C VAL A 76 -4.55 10.53 16.11
N ASN A 77 -4.51 11.09 17.33
CA ASN A 77 -5.67 11.20 18.23
C ASN A 77 -6.42 9.88 18.47
N GLY A 78 -5.69 8.76 18.61
CA GLY A 78 -6.26 7.42 18.83
C GLY A 78 -6.91 6.79 17.60
N LYS A 79 -6.66 7.35 16.40
CA LYS A 79 -7.06 6.79 15.11
C LYS A 79 -5.83 6.53 14.25
N PHE A 80 -5.94 5.58 13.34
CA PHE A 80 -4.92 5.36 12.32
C PHE A 80 -5.28 6.14 11.06
N GLU A 81 -4.31 6.89 10.57
CA GLU A 81 -4.38 7.63 9.31
C GLU A 81 -3.35 7.06 8.34
N MET A 82 -3.76 6.87 7.09
CA MET A 82 -2.87 6.49 6.00
C MET A 82 -2.79 7.67 5.03
N TYR A 83 -1.60 8.21 4.86
CA TYR A 83 -1.26 9.19 3.84
C TYR A 83 -0.64 8.44 2.68
N TYR A 84 -1.12 8.68 1.46
CA TYR A 84 -0.67 7.96 0.27
C TYR A 84 -0.77 8.86 -0.95
N THR A 85 -0.03 8.49 -2.00
CA THR A 85 -0.14 9.12 -3.32
C THR A 85 -1.10 8.30 -4.18
N GLY A 86 -2.07 8.96 -4.81
CA GLY A 86 -2.99 8.37 -5.77
C GLY A 86 -2.81 8.98 -7.16
N LEU A 87 -3.05 8.19 -8.20
CA LEU A 87 -3.10 8.65 -9.59
C LEU A 87 -4.52 8.52 -10.13
N GLN A 88 -4.91 9.47 -10.98
CA GLN A 88 -6.17 9.45 -11.69
C GLN A 88 -5.98 8.99 -13.14
N ARG A 89 -6.87 8.12 -13.64
CA ARG A 89 -6.82 7.60 -15.02
C ARG A 89 -6.94 8.71 -16.05
N LYS A 90 -7.76 9.72 -15.74
CA LYS A 90 -8.02 10.86 -16.63
C LYS A 90 -6.75 11.66 -16.91
N ASP A 91 -5.84 11.71 -15.94
CA ASP A 91 -4.60 12.49 -16.02
C ASP A 91 -3.58 11.79 -16.92
N ARG A 92 -3.71 10.47 -17.12
CA ARG A 92 -2.81 9.65 -17.94
C ARG A 92 -1.33 9.83 -17.56
N GLY A 93 -1.06 10.05 -16.27
CA GLY A 93 0.28 10.33 -15.76
C GLY A 93 0.79 11.75 -16.04
N VAL A 94 -0.07 12.69 -16.42
CA VAL A 94 0.26 14.10 -16.66
C VAL A 94 -0.56 14.97 -15.71
N ILE A 95 0.12 15.69 -14.80
CA ILE A 95 -0.54 16.68 -13.95
C ILE A 95 -0.88 17.89 -14.84
N SER A 96 -2.16 18.21 -14.99
CA SER A 96 -2.65 19.43 -15.66
C SER A 96 -2.73 20.62 -14.72
#